data_AF-A0AAQ4DFI1-F1
#
_entry.id   AF-A0AAQ4DFI1-F1
#
_cell.length_a   1.000
_cell.length_b   1.000
_cell.length_c   1.000
_cell.angle_alpha   90.00
_cell.angle_beta   90.00
_cell.angle_gamma   90.00
#
_symmetry.space_group_name_H-M   'P 1'
#
loop_
_entity.id
_entity.type
_entity.pdbx_description
1 polymer ?
#
loop_
_entity_poly.entity_id
_entity_poly.type
_entity_poly.pdbx_seq_one_letter_code
_entity_poly.pdbx_strand_id
1 'polypeptide(L)'
;MAAVMSEVINNELLIAAVERRRSLWLASDRLHKNKNVKAALWREVAEDVLPGAPESVDLVQKRWKSLRDKFRRLYTARELGRKSGAGADDIEPTDFVWAHYEQLLFLRDTMVTRP
;
A
#
# COMPACT_ATOMS: atom_id res chain seq x y z
N MET A 1 8.18 3.10 -22.68
CA MET A 1 7.13 2.08 -22.45
C MET A 1 6.89 1.90 -20.95
N ALA A 2 6.36 2.91 -20.27
CA ALA A 2 6.16 2.87 -18.80
C ALA A 2 4.68 2.74 -18.38
N ALA A 3 3.75 2.69 -19.34
CA ALA A 3 2.31 2.77 -19.07
C ALA A 3 1.62 1.41 -18.87
N VAL A 4 2.27 0.27 -19.12
CA VAL A 4 1.58 -1.04 -19.16
C VAL A 4 1.63 -1.79 -17.81
N MET A 5 2.49 -1.41 -16.87
CA MET A 5 2.70 -2.19 -15.64
C MET A 5 1.59 -2.03 -14.58
N SER A 6 0.74 -1.01 -14.68
CA SER A 6 -0.35 -0.77 -13.72
C SER A 6 -1.66 -1.46 -14.05
N GLU A 7 -1.81 -2.03 -15.25
CA GLU A 7 -3.04 -2.71 -15.69
C GLU A 7 -3.11 -4.19 -15.30
N VAL A 8 -2.00 -4.79 -14.86
CA VAL A 8 -1.91 -6.24 -14.60
C VAL A 8 -2.32 -6.60 -13.15
N ILE A 9 -2.15 -5.70 -12.19
CA ILE A 9 -2.37 -5.98 -10.76
C ILE A 9 -3.71 -5.39 -10.31
N ASN A 10 -4.65 -6.26 -9.92
CA ASN A 10 -5.89 -5.85 -9.28
C ASN A 10 -5.58 -5.28 -7.86
N ASN A 11 -5.79 -3.97 -7.70
CA ASN A 11 -5.49 -3.27 -6.47
C ASN A 11 -6.33 -3.76 -5.29
N GLU A 12 -7.60 -4.10 -5.49
CA GLU A 12 -8.50 -4.52 -4.41
C GLU A 12 -8.05 -5.87 -3.85
N LEU A 13 -7.71 -6.81 -4.73
CA LEU A 13 -7.13 -8.10 -4.34
C LEU A 13 -5.80 -7.93 -3.61
N LEU A 14 -4.94 -7.04 -4.11
CA LEU A 14 -3.67 -6.73 -3.46
C LEU A 14 -3.87 -6.17 -2.05
N ILE A 15 -4.78 -5.21 -1.88
CA ILE A 15 -5.06 -4.60 -0.58
C ILE A 15 -5.60 -5.65 0.38
N ALA A 16 -6.60 -6.44 -0.03
CA ALA A 16 -7.16 -7.51 0.79
C ALA A 16 -6.14 -8.62 1.14
N ALA A 17 -5.22 -8.94 0.23
CA ALA A 17 -4.16 -9.91 0.48
C ALA A 17 -3.12 -9.40 1.49
N VAL A 18 -2.79 -8.10 1.46
CA VAL A 18 -1.87 -7.49 2.42
C VAL A 18 -2.55 -7.26 3.77
N GLU A 19 -3.80 -6.81 3.80
CA GLU A 19 -4.57 -6.58 5.03
C GLU A 19 -4.62 -7.84 5.92
N ARG A 20 -4.92 -8.99 5.32
CA ARG A 20 -4.95 -10.30 5.99
C ARG A 20 -3.61 -10.68 6.63
N ARG A 21 -2.49 -10.14 6.14
CA ARG A 21 -1.12 -10.48 6.55
C ARG A 21 -0.51 -9.36 7.39
N ARG A 22 -0.94 -9.24 8.65
CA ARG A 22 -0.55 -8.17 9.59
C ARG A 22 0.95 -7.92 9.66
N SER A 23 1.78 -8.96 9.63
CA SER A 23 3.25 -8.83 9.66
C SER A 23 3.83 -8.01 8.51
N LEU A 24 3.10 -7.81 7.40
CA LEU A 24 3.53 -6.96 6.29
C LEU A 24 3.40 -5.46 6.59
N TRP A 25 2.39 -5.06 7.36
CA TRP A 25 2.02 -3.64 7.53
C TRP A 25 2.02 -3.16 8.97
N LEU A 26 1.69 -4.01 9.94
CA LEU A 26 1.56 -3.66 11.35
C LEU A 26 2.93 -3.70 12.05
N ALA A 27 3.46 -2.53 12.42
CA ALA A 27 4.78 -2.41 13.05
C ALA A 27 4.87 -3.10 14.43
N SER A 28 3.77 -3.17 15.17
CA SER A 28 3.68 -3.86 16.47
C SER A 28 3.66 -5.38 16.34
N ASP A 29 3.49 -5.92 15.13
CA ASP A 29 3.54 -7.36 14.91
C ASP A 29 4.95 -7.89 15.13
N ARG A 30 5.07 -8.95 15.94
CA ARG A 30 6.37 -9.51 16.35
C ARG A 30 7.18 -10.02 15.16
N LEU A 31 6.52 -10.43 14.09
CA LEU A 31 7.14 -10.94 12.87
C LEU A 31 7.42 -9.84 11.84
N HIS A 32 6.97 -8.60 12.06
CA HIS A 32 7.23 -7.47 11.16
C HIS A 32 8.73 -7.19 10.95
N LYS A 33 9.56 -7.45 11.97
CA LYS A 33 11.02 -7.30 11.89
C LYS A 33 11.70 -8.50 11.21
N ASN A 34 10.99 -9.62 11.05
CA ASN A 34 11.54 -10.83 10.46
C ASN A 34 11.49 -10.76 8.92
N LYS A 35 12.66 -10.52 8.31
CA LYS A 35 12.81 -10.42 6.86
C LYS A 35 12.40 -11.69 6.12
N ASN A 36 12.68 -12.87 6.70
CA ASN A 36 12.38 -14.15 6.08
C ASN A 36 10.87 -14.39 6.03
N VAL A 37 10.16 -14.09 7.13
CA VAL A 37 8.70 -14.17 7.18
C VAL A 37 8.07 -13.21 6.18
N LYS A 38 8.54 -11.96 6.13
CA LYS A 38 8.02 -10.99 5.16
C LYS A 38 8.27 -11.41 3.71
N ALA A 39 9.44 -11.97 3.41
CA ALA A 39 9.75 -12.48 2.09
C ALA A 39 8.80 -13.63 1.69
N ALA A 40 8.52 -14.56 2.61
CA ALA A 40 7.56 -15.63 2.38
C ALA A 40 6.13 -15.09 2.16
N LEU A 41 5.66 -14.20 3.03
CA LEU A 41 4.35 -13.58 2.92
C LEU A 41 4.18 -12.79 1.61
N TRP A 42 5.22 -12.12 1.12
CA TRP A 42 5.17 -11.43 -0.17
C TRP A 42 5.08 -12.39 -1.36
N ARG A 43 5.66 -13.59 -1.28
CA ARG A 43 5.46 -14.62 -2.30
C ARG A 43 4.02 -15.12 -2.31
N GLU A 44 3.43 -15.33 -1.14
CA GLU A 44 2.02 -15.71 -1.05
C GLU A 44 1.09 -14.62 -1.60
N VAL A 45 1.36 -13.34 -1.28
CA VAL A 45 0.59 -12.22 -1.84
C VAL A 45 0.75 -12.17 -3.37
N ALA A 46 1.95 -12.43 -3.88
CA ALA A 46 2.17 -12.46 -5.32
C ALA A 46 1.41 -13.61 -6.00
N GLU A 47 1.37 -14.80 -5.41
CA GLU A 47 0.59 -15.93 -5.91
C GLU A 47 -0.93 -15.64 -5.85
N ASP A 48 -1.42 -15.01 -4.77
CA ASP A 48 -2.83 -14.63 -4.63
C ASP A 48 -3.28 -13.63 -5.71
N VAL A 49 -2.39 -12.72 -6.10
CA VAL A 49 -2.71 -11.57 -6.96
C VAL A 49 -2.35 -11.81 -8.43
N LEU A 50 -1.31 -12.61 -8.68
CA LEU A 50 -0.79 -12.97 -10.00
C LEU A 50 -0.38 -14.46 -10.02
N PRO A 51 -1.37 -15.37 -10.02
CA PRO A 51 -1.09 -16.80 -10.00
C PRO A 51 -0.29 -17.23 -11.23
N GLY A 52 0.74 -18.05 -11.02
CA GLY A 52 1.60 -18.54 -12.11
C GLY A 52 2.66 -17.53 -12.60
N ALA A 53 2.83 -16.39 -11.91
CA ALA A 53 3.89 -15.42 -12.18
C ALA A 53 4.87 -15.32 -11.00
N PRO A 54 5.78 -16.29 -10.81
CA PRO A 54 6.65 -16.37 -9.63
C PRO A 54 7.63 -15.18 -9.51
N GLU A 55 7.94 -14.51 -10.62
CA GLU A 55 8.84 -13.35 -10.64
C GLU A 55 8.11 -12.01 -10.39
N SER A 56 6.81 -12.06 -10.06
CA SER A 56 5.98 -10.86 -9.89
C SER A 56 6.07 -10.21 -8.51
N VAL A 57 6.78 -10.82 -7.56
CA VAL A 57 6.90 -10.32 -6.17
C VAL A 57 7.38 -8.86 -6.13
N ASP A 58 8.35 -8.50 -6.95
CA ASP A 58 8.88 -7.13 -7.00
C ASP A 58 7.85 -6.13 -7.58
N LEU A 59 7.09 -6.55 -8.59
CA LEU A 59 6.01 -5.76 -9.19
C LEU A 59 4.88 -5.52 -8.19
N VAL A 60 4.49 -6.57 -7.46
CA VAL A 60 3.46 -6.50 -6.42
C VAL A 60 3.90 -5.60 -5.27
N GLN A 61 5.14 -5.70 -4.81
CA GLN A 61 5.69 -4.79 -3.79
C GLN A 61 5.76 -3.34 -4.28
N LYS A 62 6.19 -3.10 -5.52
CA LYS A 62 6.18 -1.76 -6.14
C LYS A 62 4.77 -1.19 -6.19
N ARG A 63 3.79 -1.99 -6.62
CA ARG A 63 2.39 -1.55 -6.70
C ARG A 63 1.82 -1.23 -5.31
N TRP A 64 2.07 -2.09 -4.33
CA TRP A 64 1.70 -1.84 -2.94
C TRP A 64 2.32 -0.55 -2.40
N LYS A 65 3.60 -0.32 -2.68
CA LYS A 65 4.30 0.91 -2.29
C LYS A 65 3.61 2.15 -2.87
N SER A 66 3.23 2.14 -4.14
CA SER A 66 2.50 3.25 -4.77
C SER A 66 1.13 3.49 -4.14
N LEU A 67 0.34 2.43 -3.88
CA LEU A 67 -0.95 2.54 -3.18
C LEU A 67 -0.79 3.15 -1.79
N ARG A 68 0.18 2.63 -1.02
CA ARG A 68 0.48 3.10 0.33
C ARG A 68 0.93 4.56 0.35
N ASP A 69 1.76 4.98 -0.60
CA ASP A 69 2.24 6.36 -0.71
C ASP A 69 1.08 7.33 -0.99
N LYS A 70 0.22 6.97 -1.95
CA LYS A 70 -1.00 7.74 -2.25
C LYS A 70 -1.93 7.85 -1.04
N PHE A 71 -2.18 6.73 -0.35
CA PHE A 71 -2.97 6.74 0.89
C PHE A 71 -2.36 7.65 1.96
N ARG A 72 -1.03 7.58 2.17
CA ARG A 72 -0.35 8.44 3.16
C ARG A 72 -0.55 9.93 2.85
N ARG A 73 -0.44 10.34 1.58
CA ARG A 73 -0.67 11.73 1.17
C ARG A 73 -2.10 12.16 1.46
N LEU A 74 -3.07 11.34 1.05
CA LEU A 74 -4.50 11.58 1.27
C LEU A 74 -4.87 11.66 2.76
N TYR A 75 -4.41 10.67 3.54
CA TYR A 75 -4.64 10.61 4.98
C TYR A 75 -4.03 11.82 5.70
N THR A 76 -2.80 12.21 5.35
CA THR A 76 -2.14 13.38 5.94
C THR A 76 -2.87 14.67 5.58
N ALA A 77 -3.29 14.83 4.32
CA ALA A 77 -4.02 16.01 3.87
C ALA A 77 -5.39 16.15 4.55
N ARG A 78 -6.11 15.04 4.78
CA ARG A 78 -7.44 15.02 5.39
C ARG A 78 -7.41 15.15 6.92
N GLU A 79 -6.57 14.36 7.59
CA GLU A 79 -6.66 14.16 9.04
C GLU A 79 -5.68 15.04 9.85
N LEU A 80 -4.51 15.36 9.29
CA LEU A 80 -3.48 16.12 10.00
C LEU A 80 -3.47 17.62 9.66
N GLY A 81 -4.38 18.04 8.78
CA GLY A 81 -4.39 19.36 8.18
C GLY A 81 -3.22 19.57 7.22
N ARG A 82 -3.37 20.46 6.23
CA ARG A 82 -2.32 20.81 5.25
C ARG A 82 -1.06 21.31 5.97
N LYS A 83 -0.13 20.42 6.29
CA LYS A 83 1.24 20.83 6.66
C LYS A 83 1.96 21.18 5.36
N SER A 84 2.10 22.48 5.11
CA SER A 84 2.81 23.03 3.96
C SER A 84 4.18 22.38 3.79
N GLY A 85 4.36 21.66 2.69
CA GLY A 85 5.63 21.05 2.31
C GLY A 85 5.46 20.23 1.03
N ALA A 86 6.22 20.61 0.01
CA ALA A 86 6.42 19.97 -1.30
C ALA A 86 5.45 18.82 -1.66
N GLY A 87 4.44 19.11 -2.49
CA GLY A 87 3.47 18.13 -3.01
C GLY A 87 2.00 18.44 -2.72
N ALA A 88 1.72 19.54 -2.02
CA ALA A 88 0.35 19.97 -1.66
C ALA A 88 -0.49 20.46 -2.85
N ASP A 89 0.14 20.75 -3.99
CA ASP A 89 -0.50 21.21 -5.22
C ASP A 89 -1.02 20.04 -6.10
N ASP A 90 -0.60 18.81 -5.80
CA ASP A 90 -0.81 17.62 -6.65
C ASP A 90 -2.01 16.75 -6.21
N ILE A 91 -2.76 17.18 -5.18
CA ILE A 91 -3.96 16.44 -4.73
C ILE A 91 -5.17 17.04 -5.43
N GLU A 92 -5.62 16.34 -6.46
CA GLU A 92 -6.78 16.72 -7.26
C GLU A 92 -8.08 16.47 -6.47
N PRO A 93 -9.18 17.19 -6.79
CA PRO A 93 -10.49 16.93 -6.19
C PRO A 93 -10.95 15.46 -6.32
N THR A 94 -10.50 14.78 -7.38
CA THR A 94 -10.79 13.36 -7.66
C THR A 94 -10.07 12.40 -6.71
N ASP A 95 -8.97 12.82 -6.09
CA ASP A 95 -8.25 12.00 -5.11
C ASP A 95 -9.05 11.83 -3.81
N PHE A 96 -9.96 12.75 -3.49
CA PHE A 96 -10.87 12.60 -2.35
C PHE A 96 -11.92 11.50 -2.54
N VAL A 97 -12.14 11.04 -3.78
CA VAL A 97 -13.06 9.96 -4.15
C VAL A 97 -12.29 8.69 -4.53
N TRP A 98 -11.03 8.58 -4.12
CA TRP A 98 -10.21 7.43 -4.48
C TRP A 98 -10.78 6.12 -3.90
N ALA A 99 -11.21 5.22 -4.78
CA ALA A 99 -11.95 3.99 -4.43
C ALA A 99 -11.25 3.07 -3.42
N HIS A 100 -9.93 3.13 -3.32
CA HIS A 100 -9.15 2.30 -2.39
C HIS A 100 -8.90 2.95 -1.02
N TYR A 101 -9.34 4.20 -0.83
CA TYR A 101 -9.10 4.94 0.41
C TYR A 101 -9.68 4.20 1.62
N GLU A 102 -10.94 3.76 1.52
CA GLU A 102 -11.62 3.04 2.61
C GLU A 102 -10.96 1.68 2.89
N GLN A 103 -10.58 0.95 1.84
CA GLN A 103 -9.88 -0.34 1.94
C GLN A 103 -8.50 -0.21 2.62
N LEU A 104 -7.88 0.98 2.62
CA LEU A 104 -6.57 1.22 3.22
C LEU A 104 -6.64 1.83 4.63
N LEU A 105 -7.84 2.05 5.19
CA LEU A 105 -8.01 2.64 6.52
C LEU A 105 -7.38 1.81 7.64
N PHE A 106 -7.19 0.49 7.46
CA PHE A 106 -6.45 -0.34 8.41
C PHE A 106 -5.01 0.12 8.64
N LEU A 107 -4.44 0.88 7.71
CA LEU A 107 -3.10 1.46 7.83
C LEU A 107 -3.05 2.72 8.68
N ARG A 108 -4.19 3.32 9.07
CA ARG A 108 -4.23 4.63 9.76
C ARG A 108 -3.27 4.69 10.95
N ASP A 109 -3.27 3.64 11.79
CA ASP A 109 -2.48 3.55 13.02
C ASP A 109 -0.97 3.42 12.72
N THR A 110 -0.62 3.00 11.50
CA THR A 110 0.76 2.93 11.01
C THR A 110 1.22 4.20 10.28
N MET A 111 0.29 5.07 9.88
CA MET A 111 0.58 6.34 9.20
C MET A 111 0.82 7.47 10.19
N VAL A 112 0.18 7.41 11.36
CA VAL A 112 0.49 8.26 12.50
C VAL A 112 1.80 7.77 13.14
N THR A 113 2.90 7.92 12.41
CA THR A 113 4.21 8.04 13.07
C THR A 113 4.13 9.36 13.83
N ARG A 114 3.81 9.27 15.12
CA ARG A 114 3.86 10.40 16.06
C ARG A 114 5.27 11.03 15.99
N PRO A 115 5.35 12.36 16.22
CA PRO A 115 6.41 13.26 15.75
C PRO A 115 7.83 12.91 16.20
#